data_AF-A0A951HMN6-F1
#
_entry.id   AF-A0A951HMN6-F1
#
_cell.length_a   1.000
_cell.length_b   1.000
_cell.length_c   1.000
_cell.angle_alpha   90.00
_cell.angle_beta   90.00
_cell.angle_gamma   90.00
#
_symmetry.space_group_name_H-M   'P 1'
#
loop_
_entity.id
_entity.type
_entity.pdbx_description
1 polymer ?
#
loop_
_entity_poly.entity_id
_entity_poly.type
_entity_poly.pdbx_seq_one_letter_code
_entity_poly.pdbx_strand_id
1 'polypeptide(L)'
;MAADSDFVTLHAEILAVQAALIAVSRRLAAARPELGPAFCAAFEDAETLMSGLAMRLDLPSDATLEALRILAEMRDAVIQDEAICAPRAGGG
;
A
#
# COMPACT_ATOMS: atom_id res chain seq x y z
N MET A 1 -14.13 29.32 3.68
CA MET A 1 -13.00 29.06 4.59
C MET A 1 -13.17 27.79 5.43
N ALA A 2 -14.38 27.23 5.62
CA ALA A 2 -14.55 25.95 6.35
C ALA A 2 -14.14 24.70 5.55
N ALA A 3 -14.44 24.66 4.24
CA ALA A 3 -14.15 23.49 3.38
C ALA A 3 -12.66 23.11 3.30
N ASP A 4 -11.74 24.09 3.37
CA ASP A 4 -10.29 23.82 3.39
C ASP A 4 -9.85 23.16 4.70
N SER A 5 -10.49 23.51 5.82
CA SER A 5 -10.18 22.91 7.13
C SER A 5 -10.62 21.45 7.20
N ASP A 6 -11.78 21.12 6.61
CA ASP A 6 -12.30 19.76 6.57
C ASP A 6 -11.42 18.88 5.66
N PHE A 7 -10.97 19.41 4.51
CA PHE A 7 -10.05 18.72 3.62
C PHE A 7 -8.69 18.43 4.29
N VAL A 8 -8.11 19.43 4.97
CA VAL A 8 -6.84 19.26 5.69
C VAL A 8 -6.97 18.23 6.82
N THR A 9 -8.10 18.23 7.53
CA THR A 9 -8.38 17.26 8.60
C THR A 9 -8.48 15.85 8.04
N LEU A 10 -9.29 15.65 6.99
CA LEU A 10 -9.43 14.36 6.32
C LEU A 10 -8.08 13.85 5.79
N HIS A 11 -7.27 14.73 5.20
CA HIS A 11 -5.95 14.37 4.72
C HIS A 11 -5.03 13.90 5.86
N ALA A 12 -5.01 14.62 6.99
CA ALA A 12 -4.24 14.23 8.16
C ALA A 12 -4.70 12.88 8.77
N GLU A 13 -6.01 12.63 8.79
CA GLU A 13 -6.57 11.36 9.25
C GLU A 13 -6.15 10.18 8.35
N ILE A 14 -6.20 10.37 7.03
CA ILE A 14 -5.73 9.36 6.06
C ILE A 14 -4.24 9.07 6.28
N LEU A 15 -3.41 10.10 6.44
CA LEU A 15 -1.99 9.94 6.72
C LEU A 15 -1.74 9.18 8.04
N ALA A 16 -2.52 9.46 9.08
CA ALA A 16 -2.41 8.76 10.35
C ALA A 16 -2.75 7.26 10.22
N VAL A 17 -3.81 6.93 9.47
CA VAL A 17 -4.18 5.53 9.20
C VAL A 17 -3.10 4.84 8.36
N GLN A 18 -2.59 5.49 7.32
CA GLN A 18 -1.51 4.96 6.48
C GLN A 18 -0.26 4.66 7.32
N ALA A 19 0.15 5.58 8.19
CA ALA A 19 1.28 5.40 9.09
C ALA A 19 1.07 4.22 10.06
N ALA A 20 -0.13 4.08 10.60
CA ALA A 20 -0.47 2.95 11.48
C ALA A 20 -0.42 1.61 10.75
N LEU A 21 -0.96 1.53 9.53
CA LEU A 21 -0.92 0.33 8.70
C LEU A 21 0.51 -0.07 8.34
N ILE A 22 1.34 0.89 7.93
CA ILE A 22 2.77 0.65 7.68
C ILE A 22 3.44 0.09 8.94
N ALA A 23 3.22 0.72 10.11
CA ALA A 23 3.86 0.30 11.35
C ALA A 23 3.44 -1.12 11.77
N VAL A 24 2.16 -1.49 11.60
CA VAL A 24 1.65 -2.83 11.89
C VAL A 24 2.23 -3.85 10.91
N SER A 25 2.16 -3.57 9.60
CA SER A 25 2.66 -4.47 8.56
C SER A 25 4.16 -4.71 8.69
N ARG A 26 4.96 -3.68 9.00
CA ARG A 26 6.39 -3.81 9.29
C ARG A 26 6.66 -4.74 10.47
N ARG A 27 5.92 -4.57 11.57
CA ARG A 27 6.07 -5.44 12.75
C ARG A 27 5.68 -6.88 12.43
N LEU A 28 4.62 -7.08 11.66
CA LEU A 28 4.17 -8.41 11.23
C LEU A 28 5.20 -9.07 10.31
N ALA A 29 5.70 -8.38 9.29
CA ALA A 29 6.72 -8.88 8.39
C ALA A 29 8.02 -9.25 9.14
N ALA A 30 8.45 -8.43 10.10
CA ALA A 30 9.62 -8.71 10.93
C ALA A 30 9.40 -9.90 11.88
N ALA A 31 8.20 -10.02 12.48
CA ALA A 31 7.88 -11.09 13.42
C ALA A 31 7.59 -12.44 12.73
N ARG A 32 7.10 -12.41 11.49
CA ARG A 32 6.65 -13.56 10.71
C ARG A 32 7.17 -13.45 9.26
N PRO A 33 8.48 -13.65 9.01
CA PRO A 33 9.07 -13.50 7.68
C PRO A 33 8.43 -14.38 6.60
N GLU A 34 7.82 -15.50 6.99
CA GLU A 34 7.10 -16.39 6.08
C GLU A 34 5.83 -15.76 5.48
N LEU A 35 5.32 -14.66 6.05
CA LEU A 35 4.21 -13.89 5.47
C LEU A 35 4.65 -12.97 4.34
N GLY A 36 5.95 -12.79 4.13
CA GLY A 36 6.45 -11.85 3.12
C GLY A 36 5.89 -12.06 1.71
N PRO A 37 5.84 -13.29 1.16
CA PRO A 37 5.18 -13.53 -0.14
C PRO A 37 3.70 -13.11 -0.17
N ALA A 38 2.97 -13.26 0.95
CA ALA A 38 1.59 -12.83 1.04
C ALA A 38 1.47 -11.30 1.06
N PHE A 39 2.40 -10.58 1.70
CA PHE A 39 2.47 -9.13 1.61
C PHE A 39 2.78 -8.66 0.18
N CYS A 40 3.72 -9.32 -0.52
CA CYS A 40 4.02 -8.99 -1.92
C CYS A 40 2.78 -9.16 -2.81
N ALA A 41 2.10 -10.30 -2.72
CA ALA A 41 0.87 -10.55 -3.46
C ALA A 41 -0.22 -9.52 -3.12
N ALA A 42 -0.37 -9.14 -1.83
CA ALA A 42 -1.34 -8.15 -1.43
C ALA A 42 -1.06 -6.75 -2.02
N PHE A 43 0.21 -6.35 -2.17
CA PHE A 43 0.56 -5.09 -2.83
C PHE A 43 0.31 -5.15 -4.35
N GLU A 44 0.65 -6.26 -5.01
CA GLU A 44 0.36 -6.47 -6.44
C GLU A 44 -1.16 -6.47 -6.73
N ASP A 45 -1.94 -7.13 -5.89
CA ASP A 45 -3.40 -7.13 -5.95
C ASP A 45 -3.95 -5.70 -5.76
N ALA A 46 -3.41 -4.95 -4.79
CA ALA A 46 -3.81 -3.57 -4.56
C ALA A 46 -3.52 -2.65 -5.75
N GLU A 47 -2.35 -2.77 -6.39
CA GLU A 47 -2.00 -2.03 -7.61
C GLU A 47 -2.94 -2.36 -8.77
N THR A 48 -3.25 -3.65 -8.94
CA THR A 48 -4.18 -4.13 -9.98
C THR A 48 -5.60 -3.61 -9.75
N LEU A 49 -6.09 -3.69 -8.51
CA LEU A 49 -7.40 -3.18 -8.13
C LEU A 49 -7.49 -1.67 -8.32
N MET A 50 -6.46 -0.91 -7.92
CA MET A 50 -6.42 0.54 -8.10
C MET A 50 -6.45 0.93 -9.57
N SER A 51 -5.68 0.24 -10.42
CA SER A 51 -5.68 0.46 -11.85
C SER A 51 -7.05 0.16 -12.47
N GLY A 52 -7.70 -0.94 -12.06
CA GLY A 52 -9.04 -1.30 -12.51
C GLY A 52 -10.14 -0.34 -12.01
N LEU A 53 -10.03 0.13 -10.78
CA LEU A 53 -10.96 1.11 -10.20
C LEU A 53 -10.84 2.47 -10.87
N ALA A 54 -9.62 2.92 -11.15
CA ALA A 54 -9.36 4.15 -11.87
C ALA A 54 -10.06 4.17 -13.24
N MET A 55 -9.95 3.06 -14.00
CA MET A 55 -10.65 2.92 -15.28
C MET A 55 -12.18 2.92 -15.14
N ARG A 56 -12.71 2.25 -14.10
CA ARG A 56 -14.16 2.11 -13.91
C ARG A 56 -14.83 3.39 -13.39
N LEU A 57 -14.11 4.18 -12.61
CA LEU A 57 -14.61 5.40 -11.98
C LEU A 57 -14.20 6.67 -12.74
N ASP A 58 -13.53 6.51 -13.90
CA ASP A 58 -12.97 7.61 -14.69
C ASP A 58 -12.17 8.59 -13.83
N LEU A 59 -11.35 8.03 -12.92
CA LEU A 59 -10.57 8.86 -12.00
C LEU A 59 -9.53 9.67 -12.78
N PRO A 60 -9.27 10.92 -12.36
CA PRO A 60 -8.17 11.69 -12.92
C PRO A 60 -6.86 10.91 -12.85
N SER A 61 -6.05 11.00 -13.91
CA SER A 61 -4.73 10.36 -13.98
C SER A 61 -3.87 10.70 -12.77
N ASP A 62 -3.91 11.96 -12.34
CA ASP A 62 -3.07 12.47 -11.26
C ASP A 62 -3.47 11.88 -9.90
N ALA A 63 -4.77 11.69 -9.65
CA ALA A 63 -5.27 11.05 -8.44
C ALA A 63 -4.92 9.55 -8.40
N THR A 64 -4.93 8.89 -9.56
CA THR A 64 -4.55 7.49 -9.69
C THR A 64 -3.05 7.31 -9.46
N LEU A 65 -2.23 8.19 -10.04
CA LEU A 65 -0.78 8.20 -9.85
C LEU A 65 -0.40 8.45 -8.40
N GLU A 66 -1.09 9.37 -7.72
CA GLU A 66 -0.85 9.65 -6.30
C GLU A 66 -1.17 8.42 -5.43
N ALA A 67 -2.29 7.75 -5.70
CA ALA A 67 -2.66 6.52 -4.98
C ALA A 67 -1.66 5.38 -5.23
N LEU A 68 -1.18 5.21 -6.46
CA LEU A 68 -0.13 4.24 -6.80
C LEU A 68 1.20 4.58 -6.13
N ARG A 69 1.55 5.87 -6.04
CA ARG A 69 2.74 6.32 -5.29
C ARG A 69 2.64 5.95 -3.81
N ILE A 70 1.49 6.19 -3.19
CA ILE A 70 1.23 5.80 -1.81
C ILE A 70 1.40 4.29 -1.61
N LEU A 71 0.88 3.47 -2.54
CA LEU A 71 1.05 2.02 -2.49
C LEU A 71 2.53 1.60 -2.59
N ALA A 72 3.30 2.22 -3.49
CA ALA A 72 4.73 1.98 -3.61
C ALA A 72 5.49 2.36 -2.34
N GLU A 73 5.20 3.52 -1.74
CA GLU A 73 5.80 3.95 -0.47
C GLU A 73 5.47 2.98 0.68
N MET A 74 4.24 2.47 0.72
CA MET A 74 3.84 1.46 1.71
C MET A 74 4.57 0.14 1.49
N ARG A 75 4.72 -0.31 0.23
CA ARG A 75 5.47 -1.52 -0.12
C ARG A 75 6.92 -1.39 0.35
N ASP A 76 7.61 -0.32 -0.02
CA ASP A 76 9.02 -0.09 0.35
C ASP A 76 9.22 0.00 1.87
N ALA A 77 8.23 0.56 2.58
CA ALA A 77 8.28 0.64 4.02
C ALA A 77 8.11 -0.74 4.70
N VAL A 78 7.27 -1.61 4.13
CA VAL A 78 6.93 -2.93 4.69
C VAL A 78 7.91 -4.01 4.25
N ILE A 79 8.30 -4.01 2.98
CA ILE A 79 9.17 -4.99 2.31
C ILE A 79 10.54 -4.34 2.12
N GLN A 80 11.42 -4.53 3.10
CA GLN A 80 12.78 -3.97 3.04
C GLN A 80 13.77 -4.84 2.24
N ASP A 81 13.39 -6.08 1.94
CA ASP A 81 14.16 -7.03 1.15
C ASP A 81 13.24 -7.71 0.12
N GLU A 82 13.38 -7.32 -1.14
CA GLU A 82 12.62 -7.87 -2.28
C GLU A 82 12.89 -9.36 -2.53
N ALA A 83 13.98 -9.92 -1.98
CA ALA A 83 14.22 -11.37 -2.05
C ALA A 83 13.12 -12.18 -1.34
N ILE A 84 12.37 -11.55 -0.43
CA ILE A 84 11.24 -12.16 0.27
C ILE A 84 10.03 -12.34 -0.67
N CYS A 85 9.95 -11.58 -1.77
CA CYS A 85 8.91 -11.72 -2.79
C CYS A 85 9.19 -12.81 -3.82
N ALA A 86 10.42 -13.36 -3.85
CA ALA A 86 10.72 -14.46 -4.76
C ALA A 86 9.85 -15.68 -4.41
N PRO A 87 9.17 -16.31 -5.39
CA PRO A 87 8.52 -17.58 -5.13
C PRO A 87 9.59 -18.53 -4.62
N ARG A 88 9.38 -19.11 -3.43
CA ARG A 88 10.26 -20.16 -2.93
C ARG A 88 10.28 -21.27 -3.96
N ALA A 89 11.36 -21.35 -4.73
CA ALA A 89 11.65 -22.47 -5.59
C ALA A 89 11.86 -23.71 -4.69
N GLY A 90 10.77 -24.42 -4.39
CA GLY A 90 10.80 -25.69 -3.68
C GLY A 90 10.00 -25.69 -2.37
N GLY A 91 8.95 -26.52 -2.34
CA GLY A 91 8.36 -26.98 -1.09
C GLY A 91 6.98 -27.63 -1.20
N GLY A 92 6.90 -28.86 -1.73
CA GLY A 92 5.83 -29.83 -1.43
C GLY A 92 4.73 -29.98 -2.45
#